data_AF-A0A8T3XYY2-F1
#
_entry.id   AF-A0A8T3XYY2-F1
#
_cell.length_a   1.000
_cell.length_b   1.000
_cell.length_c   1.000
_cell.angle_alpha   90.00
_cell.angle_beta   90.00
_cell.angle_gamma   90.00
#
_symmetry.space_group_name_H-M   'P 1'
#
loop_
_entity.id
_entity.type
_entity.pdbx_description
1 polymer ?
#
loop_
_entity_poly.entity_id
_entity_poly.type
_entity_poly.pdbx_seq_one_letter_code
_entity_poly.pdbx_strand_id
1 'polypeptide(L)'
;MKKGEIWYVEIPESNGHEQKGLRPAVVLYESEANTAIIIPFTSNIQSLRYSNTLEIKPSKINGLNSDSVLLLFQVRTIDKKRLKNKIGFLGDKELKIIDAILKKMLKLD
;
A
#
# COMPACT_ATOMS: atom_id res chain seq x y z
N MET A 1 -3.08 -6.98 -13.15
CA MET A 1 -2.98 -5.89 -12.16
C MET A 1 -1.88 -4.93 -12.57
N LYS A 2 -1.92 -3.67 -12.13
CA LYS A 2 -0.90 -2.66 -12.49
C LYS A 2 -0.33 -2.00 -11.24
N LYS A 3 0.95 -1.61 -11.32
CA LYS A 3 1.58 -0.78 -10.29
C LYS A 3 0.76 0.50 -10.09
N GLY A 4 0.51 0.86 -8.84
CA GLY A 4 -0.29 2.03 -8.46
C GLY A 4 -1.78 1.77 -8.30
N GLU A 5 -2.30 0.61 -8.71
CA GLU A 5 -3.70 0.27 -8.41
C GLU A 5 -3.91 0.13 -6.90
N ILE A 6 -5.00 0.72 -6.39
CA ILE A 6 -5.40 0.58 -5.00
C ILE A 6 -6.55 -0.42 -4.93
N TRP A 7 -6.39 -1.40 -4.04
CA TRP A 7 -7.35 -2.47 -3.84
C TRP A 7 -7.70 -2.60 -2.36
N TYR A 8 -8.92 -3.00 -2.04
CA TYR A 8 -9.19 -3.59 -0.73
C TYR A 8 -8.56 -4.98 -0.66
N VAL A 9 -7.77 -5.22 0.38
CA VAL A 9 -7.01 -6.45 0.58
C VAL A 9 -7.28 -6.99 1.98
N GLU A 10 -7.57 -8.29 2.05
CA GLU A 10 -7.74 -9.03 3.29
C GLU A 10 -6.37 -9.52 3.79
N ILE A 11 -5.74 -8.73 4.65
CA ILE A 11 -4.43 -9.05 5.21
C ILE A 11 -4.62 -9.96 6.43
N PRO A 12 -4.10 -11.19 6.40
CA PRO A 12 -4.30 -12.14 7.49
C PRO A 12 -3.70 -11.62 8.80
N GLU A 13 -4.29 -12.05 9.92
CA GLU A 13 -3.77 -11.76 11.24
C GLU A 13 -2.43 -12.46 11.46
N SER A 14 -1.53 -11.77 12.15
CA SER A 14 -0.29 -12.32 12.68
C SER A 14 -0.11 -11.89 14.13
N ASN A 15 0.63 -12.69 14.90
CA ASN A 15 0.99 -12.37 16.27
C ASN A 15 2.16 -11.38 16.28
N GLY A 16 1.90 -10.12 15.89
CA GLY A 16 2.92 -9.08 15.82
C GLY A 16 2.40 -7.71 15.40
N HIS A 17 3.32 -6.86 14.95
CA HIS A 17 3.06 -5.47 14.54
C HIS A 17 2.70 -5.33 13.05
N GLU A 18 2.56 -6.44 12.34
CA GLU A 18 2.18 -6.39 10.92
C GLU A 18 0.78 -5.83 10.75
N GLN A 19 0.53 -5.16 9.62
CA GLN A 19 -0.83 -4.77 9.28
C GLN A 19 -1.72 -5.99 9.05
N LYS A 20 -2.96 -5.89 9.50
CA LYS A 20 -3.99 -6.94 9.41
C LYS A 20 -5.38 -6.39 9.10
N GLY A 21 -6.31 -7.27 8.77
CA GLY A 21 -7.70 -6.96 8.47
C GLY A 21 -7.93 -6.54 7.02
N LEU A 22 -9.19 -6.21 6.71
CA LEU A 22 -9.59 -5.70 5.41
C LEU A 22 -9.25 -4.21 5.31
N ARG A 23 -8.37 -3.84 4.38
CA ARG A 23 -7.94 -2.44 4.22
C ARG A 23 -7.47 -2.14 2.80
N PRO A 24 -7.46 -0.86 2.39
CA PRO A 24 -6.85 -0.48 1.14
C PRO A 24 -5.34 -0.80 1.13
N ALA A 25 -4.81 -1.16 -0.02
CA ALA A 25 -3.38 -1.29 -0.27
C ALA A 25 -3.06 -0.92 -1.72
N VAL A 26 -1.90 -0.30 -1.96
CA VAL A 26 -1.40 -0.06 -3.32
C VAL A 26 -0.61 -1.27 -3.81
N VAL A 27 -0.84 -1.68 -5.05
CA VAL A 27 -0.07 -2.72 -5.74
C VAL A 27 1.23 -2.12 -6.26
N LEU A 28 2.36 -2.75 -5.95
CA LEU A 28 3.67 -2.39 -6.50
C LEU A 28 4.07 -3.28 -7.68
N TYR A 29 3.75 -4.56 -7.57
CA TYR A 29 4.16 -5.58 -8.53
C TYR A 29 3.15 -6.71 -8.56
N GLU A 30 2.94 -7.25 -9.75
CA GLU A 30 2.16 -8.46 -9.96
C GLU A 30 3.12 -9.57 -10.38
N SER A 31 3.12 -10.67 -9.64
CA SER A 31 3.91 -11.86 -10.00
C SER A 31 3.16 -12.78 -10.96
N GLU A 32 3.92 -13.63 -11.64
CA GLU A 32 3.40 -14.77 -12.41
C GLU A 32 2.83 -15.87 -11.50
N ALA A 33 3.32 -16.01 -10.26
CA ALA A 33 2.93 -17.04 -9.29
C ALA A 33 1.63 -16.74 -8.52
N ASN A 34 0.66 -16.07 -9.14
CA ASN A 34 -0.62 -15.66 -8.53
C ASN A 34 -0.51 -14.87 -7.20
N THR A 35 0.61 -14.16 -7.00
CA THR A 35 0.79 -13.23 -5.87
C THR A 35 1.03 -11.80 -6.37
N ALA A 36 0.93 -10.83 -5.46
CA ALA A 36 1.26 -9.44 -5.71
C ALA A 36 2.05 -8.86 -4.52
N ILE A 37 2.93 -7.89 -4.79
CA ILE A 37 3.56 -7.08 -3.74
C ILE A 37 2.70 -5.86 -3.53
N ILE A 38 2.32 -5.60 -2.27
CA ILE A 38 1.44 -4.49 -1.89
C ILE A 38 2.06 -3.67 -0.75
N ILE A 39 1.64 -2.41 -0.63
CA ILE A 39 1.86 -1.58 0.56
C ILE A 39 0.50 -1.23 1.16
N PRO A 40 0.24 -1.55 2.44
CA PRO A 40 -1.05 -1.28 3.08
C PRO A 40 -1.20 0.19 3.50
N PHE A 41 -2.45 0.65 3.48
CA PHE A 41 -2.86 1.91 4.10
C PHE A 41 -3.32 1.71 5.55
N THR A 42 -3.32 2.80 6.31
CA THR A 42 -4.03 2.96 7.58
C THR A 42 -4.73 4.32 7.62
N SER A 43 -5.91 4.42 8.22
CA SER A 43 -6.57 5.70 8.51
C SER A 43 -6.02 6.37 9.77
N ASN A 44 -5.10 5.72 10.50
CA ASN A 44 -4.46 6.31 11.67
C ASN A 44 -3.39 7.34 11.25
N ILE A 45 -3.78 8.60 11.16
CA ILE A 45 -2.91 9.74 10.80
C ILE A 45 -1.70 9.88 11.73
N GLN A 46 -1.79 9.46 12.99
CA GLN A 46 -0.64 9.50 13.91
C GLN A 46 0.54 8.64 13.43
N SER A 47 0.30 7.72 12.48
CA SER A 47 1.34 6.88 11.89
C SER A 47 2.36 7.69 11.07
N LEU A 48 2.07 8.95 10.71
CA LEU A 48 3.03 9.87 10.08
C LEU A 48 4.27 10.15 10.96
N ARG A 49 4.22 9.84 12.26
CA ARG A 49 5.38 9.90 13.15
C ARG A 49 6.47 8.89 12.81
N TYR A 50 6.14 7.83 12.07
CA TYR A 50 7.09 6.79 11.68
C TYR A 50 7.82 7.17 10.38
N SER A 51 9.09 6.79 10.26
CA SER A 51 9.81 6.94 8.99
C SER A 51 9.22 6.01 7.91
N ASN A 52 9.44 6.36 6.64
CA ASN A 52 8.96 5.60 5.49
C ASN A 52 7.42 5.48 5.44
N THR A 53 6.74 6.59 5.71
CA THR A 53 5.30 6.75 5.50
C THR A 53 5.00 7.87 4.54
N LEU A 54 3.84 7.80 3.87
CA LEU A 54 3.37 8.85 2.97
C LEU A 54 1.90 9.15 3.25
N GLU A 55 1.56 10.41 3.48
CA GLU A 55 0.16 10.84 3.57
C GLU A 55 -0.47 10.88 2.17
N ILE A 56 -1.67 10.33 2.04
CA ILE A 56 -2.48 10.38 0.83
C ILE A 56 -3.87 10.92 1.19
N LYS A 57 -4.23 12.04 0.58
CA LYS A 57 -5.57 12.63 0.69
C LYS A 57 -6.58 11.89 -0.19
N PRO A 58 -7.85 11.77 0.22
CA PRO A 58 -8.87 11.11 -0.58
C PRO A 58 -9.16 11.90 -1.85
N SER A 59 -9.42 11.17 -2.94
CA SER A 59 -9.86 11.75 -4.20
C SER A 59 -10.75 10.77 -4.95
N LYS A 60 -11.54 11.28 -5.90
CA LYS A 60 -12.34 10.44 -6.80
C LYS A 60 -11.48 9.44 -7.59
N ILE A 61 -10.20 9.75 -7.82
CA ILE A 61 -9.27 8.94 -8.59
C ILE A 61 -8.71 7.77 -7.77
N ASN A 62 -8.30 8.04 -6.52
CA ASN A 62 -7.70 7.02 -5.66
C ASN A 62 -8.74 6.20 -4.89
N GLY A 63 -9.98 6.68 -4.78
CA GLY A 63 -11.09 5.94 -4.16
C GLY A 63 -10.98 5.76 -2.65
N LEU A 64 -10.09 6.49 -1.98
CA LEU A 64 -10.00 6.52 -0.53
C LEU A 64 -11.15 7.35 0.05
N ASN A 65 -11.68 6.94 1.20
CA ASN A 65 -12.82 7.59 1.87
C ASN A 65 -12.39 8.62 2.93
N SER A 66 -11.11 8.64 3.30
CA SER A 66 -10.55 9.53 4.30
C SER A 66 -9.06 9.75 4.05
N ASP A 67 -8.50 10.74 4.73
CA ASP A 67 -7.06 10.88 4.84
C ASP A 67 -6.46 9.55 5.32
N SER A 68 -5.40 9.12 4.65
CA SER A 68 -4.81 7.80 4.85
C SER A 68 -3.29 7.91 4.82
N VAL A 69 -2.64 7.05 5.58
CA VAL A 69 -1.18 6.94 5.61
C VAL A 69 -0.79 5.62 4.95
N LEU A 70 0.03 5.71 3.91
CA LEU A 70 0.67 4.55 3.29
C LEU A 70 1.90 4.15 4.13
N LEU A 71 1.96 2.90 4.56
CA LEU A 71 3.02 2.40 5.46
C LEU A 71 4.07 1.62 4.67
N LEU A 72 5.06 2.30 4.07
CA LEU A 72 6.01 1.65 3.14
C LEU A 72 6.86 0.58 3.82
N PHE A 73 7.15 0.73 5.11
CA PHE A 73 7.84 -0.30 5.92
C PHE A 73 7.00 -1.57 6.17
N GLN A 74 5.73 -1.59 5.76
CA GLN A 74 4.84 -2.75 5.83
C GLN A 74 4.62 -3.39 4.44
N VAL A 75 5.49 -3.10 3.47
CA VAL A 75 5.47 -3.74 2.14
C VAL A 75 5.53 -5.27 2.29
N ARG A 76 4.67 -5.99 1.56
CA ARG A 76 4.63 -7.46 1.63
C ARG A 76 4.08 -8.10 0.36
N THR A 77 4.45 -9.36 0.15
CA THR A 77 3.81 -10.23 -0.85
C THR A 77 2.51 -10.82 -0.30
N ILE A 78 1.49 -10.92 -1.15
CA ILE A 78 0.19 -11.47 -0.81
C ILE A 78 -0.40 -12.28 -1.97
N ASP A 79 -1.13 -13.36 -1.65
CA ASP A 79 -1.88 -14.14 -2.63
C ASP A 79 -3.01 -13.29 -3.25
N LYS A 80 -3.17 -13.36 -4.58
CA LYS A 80 -4.17 -12.57 -5.31
C LYS A 80 -5.60 -12.82 -4.84
N LYS A 81 -5.90 -14.01 -4.28
CA LYS A 81 -7.24 -14.31 -3.72
C LYS A 81 -7.65 -13.40 -2.54
N ARG A 82 -6.68 -12.71 -1.94
CA ARG A 82 -6.90 -11.77 -0.83
C ARG A 82 -7.22 -10.36 -1.32
N LEU A 83 -6.97 -10.05 -2.60
CA LEU A 83 -7.45 -8.82 -3.21
C LEU A 83 -8.93 -8.98 -3.54
N LYS A 84 -9.74 -8.01 -3.10
CA LYS A 84 -11.20 -8.05 -3.25
C LYS A 84 -11.64 -7.15 -4.40
N ASN A 85 -11.61 -5.84 -4.19
CA ASN A 85 -12.13 -4.86 -5.13
C ASN A 85 -11.07 -3.78 -5.39
N LYS A 86 -10.82 -3.46 -6.66
CA LYS A 86 -10.08 -2.27 -7.06
C LYS A 86 -10.93 -1.04 -6.73
N ILE A 87 -10.35 -0.06 -6.05
CA ILE A 87 -11.06 1.18 -5.68
C ILE A 87 -10.52 2.42 -6.39
N GLY A 88 -9.28 2.36 -6.89
CA GLY A 88 -8.70 3.50 -7.59
C GLY A 88 -7.24 3.26 -7.96
N PHE A 89 -6.51 4.35 -8.15
CA PHE A 89 -5.08 4.32 -8.41
C PHE A 89 -4.36 5.55 -7.86
N LEU A 90 -3.06 5.40 -7.62
CA LEU A 90 -2.14 6.51 -7.39
C LEU A 90 -1.59 7.03 -8.72
N GLY A 91 -1.38 8.34 -8.80
CA GLY A 91 -0.78 8.98 -9.96
C GLY A 91 0.75 8.88 -9.97
N ASP A 92 1.34 9.35 -11.06
CA ASP A 92 2.80 9.27 -11.26
C ASP A 92 3.60 10.04 -10.21
N LYS A 93 3.04 11.13 -9.67
CA LYS A 93 3.70 11.92 -8.63
C LYS A 93 3.85 11.11 -7.35
N GLU A 94 2.76 10.47 -6.89
CA GLU A 94 2.83 9.62 -5.70
C GLU A 94 3.73 8.40 -5.94
N LEU A 95 3.66 7.77 -7.12
CA LEU A 95 4.50 6.61 -7.45
C LEU A 95 6.00 6.93 -7.45
N LYS A 96 6.40 8.10 -7.96
CA LYS A 96 7.81 8.55 -7.90
C LYS A 96 8.30 8.73 -6.47
N ILE A 97 7.46 9.28 -5.58
CA ILE A 97 7.78 9.45 -4.17
C ILE A 97 7.91 8.07 -3.50
N ILE A 98 6.97 7.15 -3.77
CA ILE A 98 7.02 5.78 -3.25
C ILE A 98 8.32 5.09 -3.67
N ASP A 99 8.70 5.19 -4.94
CA ASP A 99 9.93 4.57 -5.46
C ASP A 99 11.18 5.14 -4.79
N ALA A 100 11.25 6.47 -4.61
CA ALA A 100 12.36 7.11 -3.92
C ALA A 100 12.47 6.67 -2.45
N ILE A 101 11.34 6.57 -1.74
CA ILE A 101 11.33 6.11 -0.34
C ILE A 101 11.73 4.63 -0.28
N LEU A 102 11.20 3.77 -1.15
CA LEU A 102 11.55 2.34 -1.16
C LEU A 102 13.03 2.11 -1.43
N LYS A 103 13.63 2.80 -2.41
CA LYS A 103 15.07 2.74 -2.68
C LYS A 103 15.89 3.11 -1.44
N LYS A 104 15.56 4.25 -0.82
CA LYS A 104 16.23 4.69 0.41
C LYS A 104 16.04 3.71 1.57
N MET A 105 14.82 3.22 1.78
CA MET A 105 14.48 2.29 2.86
C MET A 105 15.24 0.96 2.73
N LEU A 106 15.39 0.47 1.50
CA LEU A 106 16.04 -0.80 1.19
C LEU A 106 17.55 -0.68 0.92
N LYS A 107 18.12 0.55 0.99
CA LYS A 107 19.53 0.84 0.68
C LYS A 107 19.92 0.35 -0.72
N LEU A 108 19.04 0.60 -1.69
CA LEU A 108 19.27 0.33 -3.10
C LEU A 108 19.69 1.66 -3.73
N ASP A 109 21.00 1.87 -3.84
CA ASP A 109 21.60 3.01 -4.55
C ASP A 109 21.44 2.84 -6.07
#